data_AF-A0AA39L440-F1
#
_entry.id   AF-A0AA39L440-F1
#
_cell.length_a   1.000
_cell.length_b   1.000
_cell.length_c   1.000
_cell.angle_alpha   90.00
_cell.angle_beta   90.00
_cell.angle_gamma   90.00
#
_symmetry.space_group_name_H-M   'P 1'
#
loop_
_entity.id
_entity.type
_entity.pdbx_description
1 polymer ?
#
loop_
_entity_poly.entity_id
_entity_poly.type
_entity_poly.pdbx_seq_one_letter_code
_entity_poly.pdbx_strand_id
1 'polypeptide(L)'
;MQPTLLLLFASAGFAATIPITRQAAAPCFIIGKQVLPASTLKAADALASVATCSADRTTLSGVPDVTVGGATFSDIDFSKSGQSPLQFALDRFAGAQPLASSDLQLFKDELDVYTATESGIRSVGGNLAIKVPKFFLEFQVSRIETAQGNPPAGAGQQVDHLLDKVLKNAAGESPALLDQVRQLAANIA
;
A
#
# COMPACT_ATOMS: atom_id res chain seq x y z
N MET A 1 -44.67 -54.50 49.44
CA MET A 1 -44.62 -54.62 47.97
C MET A 1 -43.69 -53.53 47.44
N GLN A 2 -42.63 -53.95 46.76
CA GLN A 2 -41.71 -53.12 45.95
C GLN A 2 -42.47 -52.31 44.87
N PRO A 3 -41.93 -51.20 44.33
CA PRO A 3 -40.82 -51.33 43.38
C PRO A 3 -39.72 -50.26 43.40
N THR A 4 -38.56 -50.75 42.95
CA THR A 4 -37.37 -50.08 42.43
C THR A 4 -37.70 -49.16 41.23
N LEU A 5 -37.03 -48.01 41.10
CA LEU A 5 -36.91 -47.30 39.84
C LEU A 5 -35.49 -46.73 39.64
N LEU A 6 -34.80 -47.27 38.62
CA LEU A 6 -33.59 -46.75 37.96
C LEU A 6 -33.95 -45.56 37.07
N LEU A 7 -33.09 -44.53 36.96
CA LEU A 7 -32.89 -43.66 35.76
C LEU A 7 -31.67 -42.75 36.05
N LEU A 8 -30.50 -42.94 35.42
CA LEU A 8 -30.06 -42.58 34.05
C LEU A 8 -29.19 -41.30 34.05
N PHE A 9 -27.96 -41.46 33.58
CA PHE A 9 -26.90 -40.46 33.47
C PHE A 9 -27.22 -39.37 32.44
N ALA A 10 -26.90 -38.12 32.75
CA ALA A 10 -26.75 -37.03 31.77
C ALA A 10 -25.39 -36.35 31.97
N SER A 11 -24.40 -36.75 31.18
CA SER A 11 -23.13 -36.05 31.02
C SER A 11 -23.36 -34.79 30.18
N ALA A 12 -23.26 -33.62 30.82
CA ALA A 12 -23.26 -32.34 30.12
C ALA A 12 -21.92 -32.17 29.37
N GLY A 13 -21.98 -32.19 28.04
CA GLY A 13 -20.85 -31.86 27.19
C GLY A 13 -20.51 -30.37 27.29
N PHE A 14 -19.26 -30.06 27.61
CA PHE A 14 -18.74 -28.70 27.50
C PHE A 14 -18.60 -28.35 26.01
N ALA A 15 -19.53 -27.53 25.50
CA ALA A 15 -19.34 -26.87 24.22
C ALA A 15 -18.24 -25.81 24.38
N ALA A 16 -17.04 -26.09 23.87
CA ALA A 16 -16.01 -25.08 23.74
C ALA A 16 -16.46 -24.05 22.69
N THR A 17 -16.92 -22.88 23.15
CA THR A 17 -17.11 -21.72 22.29
C THR A 17 -15.74 -21.31 21.75
N ILE A 18 -15.47 -21.63 20.48
CA ILE A 18 -14.36 -21.04 19.74
C ILE A 18 -14.61 -19.53 19.76
N PRO A 19 -13.67 -18.71 20.28
CA PRO A 19 -13.82 -17.26 20.21
C PRO A 19 -13.92 -16.90 18.73
N ILE A 20 -15.09 -16.42 18.31
CA ILE A 20 -15.22 -15.69 17.05
C ILE A 20 -14.41 -14.43 17.26
N THR A 21 -13.14 -14.45 16.87
CA THR A 21 -12.41 -13.24 16.54
C THR A 21 -13.25 -12.56 15.47
N ARG A 22 -13.96 -11.49 15.84
CA ARG A 22 -14.51 -10.57 14.84
C ARG A 22 -13.31 -10.24 13.94
N GLN A 23 -13.38 -10.62 12.67
CA GLN A 23 -12.53 -9.98 11.67
C GLN A 23 -12.65 -8.49 11.97
N ALA A 24 -11.54 -7.84 12.28
CA ALA A 24 -11.52 -6.39 12.33
C ALA A 24 -12.22 -5.93 11.05
N ALA A 25 -13.16 -5.00 11.17
CA ALA A 25 -13.87 -4.49 10.00
C ALA A 25 -12.80 -4.14 8.95
N ALA A 26 -12.99 -4.62 7.71
CA ALA A 26 -11.99 -4.43 6.67
C ALA A 26 -11.61 -2.93 6.57
N PRO A 27 -10.33 -2.58 6.32
CA PRO A 27 -9.93 -1.18 6.19
C PRO A 27 -10.83 -0.44 5.20
N CYS A 28 -11.09 0.85 5.43
CA CYS A 28 -12.12 1.60 4.67
C CYS A 28 -11.92 1.63 3.15
N PHE A 29 -10.70 1.38 2.68
CA PHE A 29 -10.33 1.33 1.26
C PHE A 29 -10.46 -0.08 0.65
N ILE A 30 -10.69 -1.13 1.44
CA ILE A 30 -10.98 -2.49 0.96
C ILE A 30 -12.48 -2.63 0.73
N ILE A 31 -12.90 -2.49 -0.53
CA ILE A 31 -14.32 -2.42 -0.91
C ILE A 31 -14.84 -3.67 -1.64
N GLY A 32 -13.94 -4.53 -2.11
CA GLY A 32 -14.30 -5.74 -2.86
C GLY A 32 -14.11 -7.04 -2.08
N LYS A 33 -14.26 -8.16 -2.78
CA LYS A 33 -14.21 -9.53 -2.22
C LYS A 33 -13.08 -10.40 -2.78
N GLN A 34 -12.24 -9.86 -3.66
CA GLN A 34 -11.11 -10.60 -4.22
C GLN A 34 -10.09 -10.93 -3.13
N VAL A 35 -9.56 -12.14 -3.17
CA VAL A 35 -8.51 -12.57 -2.23
C VAL A 35 -7.23 -11.79 -2.52
N LEU A 36 -6.76 -11.05 -1.53
CA LEU A 36 -5.52 -10.27 -1.64
C LEU A 36 -4.29 -11.16 -1.45
N PRO A 37 -3.18 -10.90 -2.18
CA PRO A 37 -1.89 -11.48 -1.85
C PRO A 37 -1.51 -11.17 -0.39
N ALA A 38 -0.86 -12.11 0.29
CA ALA A 38 -0.51 -11.96 1.72
C ALA A 38 0.29 -10.68 2.04
N SER A 39 1.20 -10.28 1.14
CA SER A 39 1.96 -9.03 1.28
C SER A 39 1.08 -7.79 1.17
N THR A 40 0.09 -7.79 0.28
CA THR A 40 -0.90 -6.70 0.15
C THR A 40 -1.81 -6.65 1.37
N LEU A 41 -2.29 -7.79 1.87
CA LEU A 41 -3.13 -7.83 3.06
C LEU A 41 -2.38 -7.29 4.28
N LYS A 42 -1.12 -7.71 4.48
CA LYS A 42 -0.28 -7.20 5.57
C LYS A 42 -0.08 -5.68 5.48
N ALA A 43 0.12 -5.14 4.28
CA ALA A 43 0.24 -3.69 4.08
C ALA A 43 -1.08 -2.97 4.37
N ALA A 44 -2.22 -3.52 3.93
CA ALA A 44 -3.54 -2.97 4.22
C ALA A 44 -3.84 -2.95 5.73
N ASP A 45 -3.50 -4.02 6.45
CA ASP A 45 -3.68 -4.11 7.89
C ASP A 45 -2.83 -3.09 8.64
N ALA A 46 -1.60 -2.84 8.19
CA ALA A 46 -0.72 -1.82 8.78
C ALA A 46 -1.27 -0.39 8.62
N LEU A 47 -2.06 -0.14 7.57
CA LEU A 47 -2.64 1.18 7.29
C LEU A 47 -4.04 1.37 7.88
N ALA A 48 -4.66 0.29 8.38
CA ALA A 48 -6.07 0.29 8.77
C ALA A 48 -6.45 1.34 9.82
N SER A 49 -5.54 1.66 10.74
CA SER A 49 -5.79 2.62 11.84
C SER A 49 -5.41 4.06 11.51
N VAL A 50 -4.63 4.28 10.45
CA VAL A 50 -4.09 5.61 10.09
C VAL A 50 -4.70 6.16 8.80
N ALA A 51 -5.26 5.29 7.96
CA ALA A 51 -5.95 5.70 6.75
C ALA A 51 -7.39 6.11 7.04
N THR A 52 -7.80 7.22 6.44
CA THR A 52 -9.19 7.65 6.37
C THR A 52 -9.66 7.63 4.93
N CYS A 53 -10.97 7.47 4.73
CA CYS A 53 -11.57 7.40 3.40
C CYS A 53 -12.70 8.41 3.29
N SER A 54 -12.75 9.10 2.15
CA SER A 54 -13.90 9.95 1.80
C SER A 54 -15.17 9.12 1.66
N ALA A 55 -16.27 9.59 2.25
CA ALA A 55 -17.60 8.99 2.07
C ALA A 55 -18.23 9.33 0.70
N ASP A 56 -17.81 10.45 0.11
CA ASP A 56 -18.50 11.05 -1.05
C ASP A 56 -17.65 11.05 -2.33
N ARG A 57 -16.37 10.66 -2.23
CA ARG A 57 -15.42 10.70 -3.35
C ARG A 57 -14.75 9.35 -3.53
N THR A 58 -14.70 8.89 -4.77
CA THR A 58 -13.96 7.71 -5.19
C THR A 58 -12.91 8.07 -6.23
N THR A 59 -11.95 7.18 -6.41
CA THR A 59 -10.80 7.35 -7.30
C THR A 59 -10.74 6.14 -8.25
N LEU A 60 -9.58 5.50 -8.38
CA LEU A 60 -9.35 4.40 -9.29
C LEU A 60 -10.20 3.18 -8.90
N SER A 61 -10.85 2.57 -9.89
CA SER A 61 -11.67 1.36 -9.70
C SER A 61 -12.75 1.47 -8.62
N GLY A 62 -13.24 2.68 -8.34
CA GLY A 62 -14.29 2.92 -7.34
C GLY A 62 -13.79 2.89 -5.89
N VAL A 63 -12.47 2.80 -5.65
CA VAL A 63 -11.89 2.87 -4.31
C VAL A 63 -12.17 4.25 -3.71
N PRO A 64 -12.60 4.34 -2.44
CA PRO A 64 -12.76 5.63 -1.76
C PRO A 64 -11.47 6.46 -1.81
N ASP A 65 -11.61 7.77 -1.88
CA ASP A 65 -10.45 8.68 -1.85
C ASP A 65 -9.75 8.60 -0.49
N VAL A 66 -8.55 8.04 -0.46
CA VAL A 66 -7.81 7.71 0.78
C VAL A 66 -6.95 8.88 1.21
N THR A 67 -6.90 9.14 2.52
CA THR A 67 -6.00 10.10 3.15
C THR A 67 -5.18 9.45 4.26
N VAL A 68 -3.86 9.65 4.25
CA VAL A 68 -2.90 9.23 5.29
C VAL A 68 -1.95 10.40 5.56
N GLY A 69 -1.70 10.75 6.82
CA GLY A 69 -0.71 11.79 7.19
C GLY A 69 -0.96 13.20 6.63
N GLY A 70 -2.14 13.45 6.05
CA GLY A 70 -2.46 14.70 5.34
C GLY A 70 -2.27 14.64 3.83
N ALA A 71 -1.69 13.57 3.28
CA ALA A 71 -1.70 13.29 1.85
C ALA A 71 -3.02 12.61 1.45
N THR A 72 -3.65 13.05 0.37
CA THR A 72 -4.89 12.48 -0.18
C THR A 72 -4.66 12.01 -1.61
N PHE A 73 -5.17 10.82 -1.98
CA PHE A 73 -4.88 10.24 -3.30
C PHE A 73 -5.31 11.15 -4.45
N SER A 74 -6.49 11.76 -4.34
CA SER A 74 -7.01 12.63 -5.40
C SER A 74 -6.14 13.86 -5.71
N ASP A 75 -5.29 14.28 -4.76
CA ASP A 75 -4.33 15.39 -4.96
C ASP A 75 -3.03 14.93 -5.67
N ILE A 76 -2.80 13.62 -5.71
CA ILE A 76 -1.65 12.96 -6.35
C ILE A 76 -2.08 11.88 -7.35
N ASP A 77 -3.27 12.03 -7.92
CA ASP A 77 -3.83 11.03 -8.84
C ASP A 77 -3.22 11.16 -10.23
N PHE A 78 -2.24 10.30 -10.52
CA PHE A 78 -1.56 10.24 -11.82
C PHE A 78 -2.51 10.12 -13.01
N SER A 79 -3.69 9.48 -12.84
CA SER A 79 -4.63 9.26 -13.93
C SER A 79 -5.32 10.55 -14.41
N LYS A 80 -5.28 11.60 -13.60
CA LYS A 80 -5.87 12.92 -13.92
C LYS A 80 -4.86 13.89 -14.53
N SER A 81 -3.58 13.52 -14.60
CA SER A 81 -2.51 14.43 -15.02
C SER A 81 -2.38 14.61 -16.55
N GLY A 82 -2.93 13.69 -17.34
CA GLY A 82 -2.68 13.61 -18.78
C GLY A 82 -1.28 13.10 -19.16
N GLN A 83 -0.44 12.77 -18.17
CA GLN A 83 0.90 12.24 -18.36
C GLN A 83 0.90 10.70 -18.30
N SER A 84 1.99 10.09 -18.77
CA SER A 84 2.22 8.67 -18.48
C SER A 84 2.52 8.47 -16.99
N PRO A 85 2.25 7.27 -16.42
CA PRO A 85 2.48 7.03 -15.00
C PRO A 85 3.92 7.31 -14.54
N LEU A 86 4.93 7.02 -15.38
CA LEU A 86 6.32 7.32 -15.00
C LEU A 86 6.65 8.82 -15.11
N GLN A 87 6.19 9.50 -16.16
CA GLN A 87 6.38 10.96 -16.29
C GLN A 87 5.76 11.69 -15.09
N PHE A 88 4.54 11.31 -14.71
CA PHE A 88 3.88 11.86 -13.53
C PHE A 88 4.71 11.64 -12.27
N ALA A 89 5.23 10.43 -12.07
CA ALA A 89 6.00 10.12 -10.88
C ALA A 89 7.31 10.93 -10.81
N LEU A 90 8.01 11.07 -11.93
CA LEU A 90 9.23 11.88 -12.04
C LEU A 90 8.97 13.35 -11.71
N ASP A 91 7.86 13.91 -12.21
CA ASP A 91 7.52 15.32 -11.99
C ASP A 91 6.97 15.58 -10.59
N ARG A 92 6.05 14.72 -10.10
CA ARG A 92 5.32 14.95 -8.85
C ARG A 92 6.12 14.58 -7.61
N PHE A 93 6.91 13.52 -7.67
CA PHE A 93 7.65 12.97 -6.54
C PHE A 93 9.15 13.24 -6.66
N ALA A 94 9.49 14.41 -7.21
CA ALA A 94 10.86 14.90 -7.21
C ALA A 94 11.28 15.27 -5.77
N GLY A 95 12.41 14.72 -5.31
CA GLY A 95 13.02 15.11 -4.04
C GLY A 95 13.65 16.51 -4.10
N ALA A 96 13.98 17.05 -2.93
CA ALA A 96 14.72 18.30 -2.81
C ALA A 96 16.18 18.15 -3.29
N GLN A 97 16.89 19.27 -3.40
CA GLN A 97 18.33 19.32 -3.68
C GLN A 97 18.99 20.24 -2.63
N PRO A 98 19.86 19.72 -1.75
CA PRO A 98 20.36 18.33 -1.66
C PRO A 98 19.28 17.32 -1.24
N LEU A 99 19.41 16.05 -1.65
CA LEU A 99 18.35 15.05 -1.45
C LEU A 99 18.04 14.80 0.03
N ALA A 100 19.05 14.86 0.90
CA ALA A 100 18.90 14.71 2.34
C ALA A 100 17.94 15.73 2.99
N SER A 101 17.65 16.86 2.32
CA SER A 101 16.70 17.88 2.79
C SER A 101 15.23 17.58 2.45
N SER A 102 14.96 16.50 1.72
CA SER A 102 13.59 16.11 1.37
C SER A 102 12.78 15.74 2.61
N ASP A 103 11.48 16.05 2.59
CA ASP A 103 10.55 15.66 3.64
C ASP A 103 10.25 14.16 3.54
N LEU A 104 11.00 13.35 4.28
CA LEU A 104 10.83 11.90 4.27
C LEU A 104 9.43 11.47 4.73
N GLN A 105 8.81 12.19 5.66
CA GLN A 105 7.49 11.82 6.16
C GLN A 105 6.42 12.04 5.10
N LEU A 106 6.47 13.15 4.38
CA LEU A 106 5.58 13.40 3.24
C LEU A 106 5.66 12.28 2.20
N PHE A 107 6.86 11.85 1.81
CA PHE A 107 7.03 10.75 0.84
C PHE A 107 6.48 9.41 1.35
N LYS A 108 6.59 9.14 2.65
CA LYS A 108 6.02 7.95 3.28
C LYS A 108 4.49 8.01 3.31
N ASP A 109 3.92 9.17 3.63
CA ASP A 109 2.47 9.37 3.65
C ASP A 109 1.89 9.24 2.22
N GLU A 110 2.54 9.83 1.22
CA GLU A 110 2.16 9.66 -0.20
C GLU A 110 2.27 8.18 -0.64
N LEU A 111 3.31 7.46 -0.22
CA LEU A 111 3.46 6.02 -0.48
C LEU A 111 2.35 5.19 0.17
N ASP A 112 1.96 5.52 1.40
CA ASP A 112 0.92 4.83 2.15
C ASP A 112 -0.45 5.02 1.50
N VAL A 113 -0.75 6.24 1.02
CA VAL A 113 -1.96 6.53 0.22
C VAL A 113 -2.02 5.68 -1.05
N TYR A 114 -0.90 5.56 -1.78
CA TYR A 114 -0.80 4.70 -2.96
C TYR A 114 -0.96 3.21 -2.61
N THR A 115 -0.41 2.78 -1.47
CA THR A 115 -0.47 1.39 -0.99
C THR A 115 -1.89 1.00 -0.57
N ALA A 116 -2.59 1.87 0.15
CA ALA A 116 -4.00 1.70 0.50
C ALA A 116 -4.87 1.64 -0.77
N THR A 117 -4.66 2.58 -1.70
CA THR A 117 -5.41 2.63 -2.96
C THR A 117 -5.17 1.38 -3.82
N GLU A 118 -3.93 0.90 -3.95
CA GLU A 118 -3.63 -0.36 -4.66
C GLU A 118 -4.35 -1.55 -4.00
N SER A 119 -4.37 -1.60 -2.67
CA SER A 119 -5.06 -2.68 -1.93
C SER A 119 -6.56 -2.68 -2.22
N GLY A 120 -7.17 -1.49 -2.28
CA GLY A 120 -8.56 -1.32 -2.70
C GLY A 120 -8.80 -1.77 -4.14
N ILE A 121 -7.95 -1.36 -5.09
CA ILE A 121 -8.05 -1.76 -6.50
C ILE A 121 -7.98 -3.28 -6.63
N ARG A 122 -7.04 -3.92 -5.92
CA ARG A 122 -6.89 -5.37 -5.92
C ARG A 122 -8.11 -6.08 -5.34
N SER A 123 -8.74 -5.52 -4.32
CA SER A 123 -9.94 -6.10 -3.69
C SER A 123 -11.11 -6.23 -4.65
N VAL A 124 -11.16 -5.39 -5.70
CA VAL A 124 -12.18 -5.43 -6.77
C VAL A 124 -11.68 -6.02 -8.07
N GLY A 125 -10.41 -6.45 -8.16
CA GLY A 125 -9.83 -6.98 -9.39
C GLY A 125 -9.57 -5.91 -10.46
N GLY A 126 -9.36 -4.66 -10.06
CA GLY A 126 -9.15 -3.54 -10.98
C GLY A 126 -7.74 -3.49 -11.62
N ASN A 127 -7.58 -2.56 -12.57
CA ASN A 127 -6.32 -2.37 -13.30
C ASN A 127 -5.22 -1.78 -12.38
N LEU A 128 -4.00 -2.34 -12.44
CA LEU A 128 -2.88 -2.02 -11.56
C LEU A 128 -1.86 -1.04 -12.17
N ALA A 129 -2.32 -0.10 -13.00
CA ALA A 129 -1.46 0.98 -13.54
C ALA A 129 -0.81 1.83 -12.42
N ILE A 130 -1.43 1.88 -11.24
CA ILE A 130 -0.92 2.52 -10.02
C ILE A 130 0.47 2.02 -9.57
N LYS A 131 0.89 0.84 -10.04
CA LYS A 131 2.16 0.23 -9.61
C LYS A 131 3.38 1.06 -9.98
N VAL A 132 3.38 1.76 -11.12
CA VAL A 132 4.56 2.53 -11.54
C VAL A 132 4.84 3.69 -10.59
N PRO A 133 3.90 4.62 -10.33
CA PRO A 133 4.15 5.69 -9.37
C PRO A 133 4.38 5.17 -7.95
N LYS A 134 3.72 4.07 -7.53
CA LYS A 134 3.98 3.47 -6.22
C LYS A 134 5.41 2.94 -6.08
N PHE A 135 5.91 2.17 -7.04
CA PHE A 135 7.30 1.70 -6.99
C PHE A 135 8.29 2.86 -7.08
N PHE A 136 7.95 3.94 -7.78
CA PHE A 136 8.76 5.14 -7.81
C PHE A 136 8.81 5.83 -6.44
N LEU A 137 7.68 5.92 -5.72
CA LEU A 137 7.65 6.40 -4.34
C LEU A 137 8.46 5.51 -3.39
N GLU A 138 8.34 4.18 -3.47
CA GLU A 138 9.19 3.25 -2.70
C GLU A 138 10.68 3.54 -2.97
N PHE A 139 11.05 3.70 -4.25
CA PHE A 139 12.42 4.05 -4.67
C PHE A 139 12.88 5.40 -4.11
N GLN A 140 12.04 6.44 -4.15
CA GLN A 140 12.37 7.76 -3.60
C GLN A 140 12.54 7.72 -2.08
N VAL A 141 11.64 7.05 -1.35
CA VAL A 141 11.75 6.87 0.10
C VAL A 141 13.10 6.24 0.46
N SER A 142 13.48 5.15 -0.24
CA SER A 142 14.78 4.49 -0.01
C SER A 142 15.98 5.39 -0.31
N ARG A 143 15.92 6.18 -1.39
CA ARG A 143 16.97 7.15 -1.72
C ARG A 143 17.09 8.24 -0.66
N ILE A 144 15.97 8.79 -0.20
CA ILE A 144 15.94 9.85 0.82
C ILE A 144 16.46 9.31 2.16
N GLU A 145 16.01 8.13 2.58
CA GLU A 145 16.52 7.46 3.79
C GLU A 145 18.03 7.25 3.73
N THR A 146 18.53 6.80 2.58
CA THR A 146 19.96 6.62 2.34
C THR A 146 20.73 7.95 2.41
N ALA A 147 20.23 9.00 1.76
CA ALA A 147 20.83 10.35 1.78
C ALA A 147 20.82 10.98 3.18
N GLN A 148 19.83 10.66 4.01
CA GLN A 148 19.74 11.08 5.41
C GLN A 148 20.57 10.21 6.37
N GLY A 149 21.35 9.24 5.85
CA GLY A 149 22.24 8.39 6.64
C GLY A 149 21.56 7.19 7.30
N ASN A 150 20.33 6.85 6.91
CA ASN A 150 19.52 5.76 7.47
C ASN A 150 19.10 4.74 6.38
N PRO A 151 20.03 4.16 5.60
CA PRO A 151 19.66 3.26 4.52
C PRO A 151 18.81 2.07 5.04
N PRO A 152 17.78 1.63 4.31
CA PRO A 152 16.97 0.47 4.70
C PRO A 152 17.84 -0.76 4.93
N ALA A 153 17.45 -1.65 5.85
CA ALA A 153 18.18 -2.91 6.07
C ALA A 153 17.68 -4.04 5.16
N GLY A 154 16.39 -4.00 4.77
CA GLY A 154 15.78 -5.06 3.97
C GLY A 154 16.25 -5.01 2.51
N ALA A 155 16.71 -6.15 1.97
CA ALA A 155 17.15 -6.23 0.57
C ALA A 155 16.08 -5.76 -0.43
N GLY A 156 14.81 -6.04 -0.16
CA GLY A 156 13.67 -5.59 -0.99
C GLY A 156 13.34 -4.09 -0.88
N GLN A 157 14.02 -3.36 -0.01
CA GLN A 157 13.84 -1.92 0.22
C GLN A 157 15.07 -1.11 -0.21
N GLN A 158 16.13 -1.78 -0.70
CA GLN A 158 17.34 -1.10 -1.18
C GLN A 158 17.06 -0.34 -2.48
N VAL A 159 17.79 0.77 -2.68
CA VAL A 159 17.67 1.64 -3.87
C VAL A 159 17.77 0.84 -5.17
N ASP A 160 18.75 -0.06 -5.29
CA ASP A 160 18.96 -0.87 -6.50
C ASP A 160 17.80 -1.84 -6.76
N HIS A 161 17.29 -2.49 -5.70
CA HIS A 161 16.14 -3.38 -5.84
C HIS A 161 14.93 -2.60 -6.34
N LEU A 162 14.67 -1.43 -5.76
CA LEU A 162 13.52 -0.61 -6.09
C LEU A 162 13.66 0.06 -7.47
N LEU A 163 14.88 0.41 -7.89
CA LEU A 163 15.18 0.82 -9.26
C LEU A 163 14.73 -0.26 -10.26
N ASP A 164 15.13 -1.52 -10.04
CA ASP A 164 14.73 -2.64 -10.90
C ASP A 164 13.20 -2.80 -10.93
N LYS A 165 12.52 -2.57 -9.80
CA LYS A 165 11.06 -2.59 -9.72
C LYS A 165 10.44 -1.48 -10.55
N VAL A 166 10.95 -0.25 -10.49
CA VAL A 166 10.47 0.86 -11.33
C VAL A 166 10.66 0.50 -12.81
N LEU A 167 11.89 0.17 -13.22
CA LEU A 167 12.22 -0.12 -14.62
C LEU A 167 11.40 -1.28 -15.19
N LYS A 168 11.19 -2.35 -14.41
CA LYS A 168 10.38 -3.50 -14.83
C LYS A 168 8.91 -3.14 -15.05
N ASN A 169 8.32 -2.32 -14.18
CA ASN A 169 6.89 -1.98 -14.31
C ASN A 169 6.67 -0.83 -15.31
N ALA A 170 7.70 -0.03 -15.57
CA ALA A 170 7.69 1.06 -16.53
C ALA A 170 8.26 0.68 -17.90
N ALA A 171 8.44 -0.61 -18.22
CA ALA A 171 9.15 -1.04 -19.44
C ALA A 171 8.54 -0.55 -20.76
N GLY A 172 7.27 -0.13 -20.77
CA GLY A 172 6.60 0.47 -21.94
C GLY A 172 6.72 1.99 -22.04
N GLU A 173 7.36 2.64 -21.06
CA GLU A 173 7.60 4.09 -21.04
C GLU A 173 8.75 4.49 -21.97
N SER A 174 8.86 5.79 -22.25
CA SER A 174 9.92 6.27 -23.14
C SER A 174 11.32 5.99 -22.58
N PRO A 175 12.31 5.64 -23.43
CA PRO A 175 13.68 5.40 -22.99
C PRO A 175 14.29 6.57 -22.19
N ALA A 176 13.97 7.81 -22.58
CA ALA A 176 14.44 9.00 -21.89
C ALA A 176 13.98 9.08 -20.43
N LEU A 177 12.73 8.66 -20.13
CA LEU A 177 12.24 8.62 -18.75
C LEU A 177 12.91 7.51 -17.95
N LEU A 178 13.13 6.34 -18.56
CA LEU A 178 13.86 5.26 -17.90
C LEU A 178 15.30 5.67 -17.56
N ASP A 179 15.95 6.43 -18.43
CA ASP A 179 17.29 6.97 -18.17
C ASP A 179 17.29 8.01 -17.05
N GLN A 180 16.26 8.85 -16.93
CA GLN A 180 16.12 9.75 -15.79
C GLN A 180 16.03 8.97 -14.47
N VAL A 181 15.27 7.86 -14.40
CA VAL A 181 15.21 7.03 -13.19
C VAL A 181 16.58 6.44 -12.84
N ARG A 182 17.35 5.98 -13.83
CA ARG A 182 18.72 5.48 -13.62
C ARG A 182 19.65 6.57 -13.08
N GLN A 183 19.54 7.79 -13.60
CA GLN A 183 20.32 8.93 -13.13
C GLN A 183 19.99 9.29 -11.68
N LEU A 184 18.72 9.21 -11.28
CA LEU A 184 18.32 9.42 -9.88
C LEU A 184 19.00 8.41 -8.95
N ALA A 185 19.10 7.14 -9.32
CA ALA A 185 19.75 6.12 -8.50
C ALA A 185 21.25 6.41 -8.29
N ALA A 186 21.93 6.98 -9.30
CA ALA A 186 23.33 7.38 -9.18
C ALA A 186 23.54 8.62 -8.30
N ASN A 187 22.50 9.44 -8.11
CA ASN A 187 22.56 10.71 -7.40
C ASN A 187 21.85 10.60 -6.03
N ILE A 188 22.53 10.07 -5.03
CA ILE A 188 22.01 9.90 -3.64
C ILE A 188 22.70 10.83 -2.62
N ALA A 189 23.52 11.76 -3.10
CA ALA A 189 24.23 12.75 -2.28
C ALA A 189 23.35 13.96 -1.90
#